data_AF-A0AAJ3DAU2-F1
#
_entry.id   AF-A0AAJ3DAU2-F1
#
_cell.length_a   1.000
_cell.length_b   1.000
_cell.length_c   1.000
_cell.angle_alpha   90.00
_cell.angle_beta   90.00
_cell.angle_gamma   90.00
#
_symmetry.space_group_name_H-M   'P 1'
#
loop_
_entity.id
_entity.type
_entity.pdbx_description
1 polymer ?
#
loop_
_entity_poly.entity_id
_entity_poly.type
_entity_poly.pdbx_seq_one_letter_code
_entity_poly.pdbx_strand_id
1 'polypeptide(L)'
;MDFKKILATFLVVFVAIDIFLAFQWFQIHQPAANPTATESILSEMKSDGIQVGELDTDSQTGAYIGGQDGDEFLKANMDSLDKRWSTKLTGKQLTATLDKPVFMGTSRSDVRKSLQKLVDDKTQVIAGAQYMYDAKLTEYANNDSDNSAMVVYTQKMTNRRQFMTSRAQIRFLLDKNHDLKGYTQTYVSNAQVLRDSTTLISEEKALIGAYQYNEIPNNGKLNWSHMGYAPLTTVGDDTIFVPAWIFSVTDGTGNTTLLRINALNGALMK
;
A
#
# COMPACT_ATOMS: atom_id res chain seq x y z
N MET A 1 -43.35 30.27 -33.54
CA MET A 1 -42.42 30.39 -32.38
C MET A 1 -41.00 30.28 -32.92
N ASP A 2 -40.17 31.29 -32.68
CA ASP A 2 -38.82 31.39 -33.25
C ASP A 2 -37.89 30.33 -32.66
N PHE A 3 -37.86 29.15 -33.29
CA PHE A 3 -36.97 28.04 -32.93
C PHE A 3 -35.50 28.49 -32.84
N LYS A 4 -35.09 29.44 -33.68
CA LYS A 4 -33.76 30.06 -33.65
C LYS A 4 -33.49 30.87 -32.38
N LYS A 5 -34.50 31.56 -31.83
CA LYS A 5 -34.35 32.31 -30.57
C LYS A 5 -34.25 31.39 -29.37
N ILE A 6 -35.05 30.32 -29.34
CA ILE A 6 -34.99 29.30 -28.27
C ILE A 6 -33.64 28.57 -28.30
N LEU A 7 -33.14 28.19 -29.49
CA LEU A 7 -31.83 27.55 -29.64
C LEU A 7 -30.67 28.46 -29.20
N ALA A 8 -30.72 29.75 -29.52
CA ALA A 8 -29.72 30.72 -29.11
C ALA A 8 -29.66 30.90 -27.58
N THR A 9 -30.82 30.98 -26.92
CA THR A 9 -30.89 31.05 -25.46
C THR A 9 -30.32 29.79 -24.80
N PHE A 10 -30.62 28.61 -25.35
CA PHE A 10 -30.11 27.34 -24.82
C PHE A 10 -28.59 27.22 -24.95
N LEU A 11 -28.02 27.69 -26.07
CA LEU A 11 -26.57 27.72 -26.30
C LEU A 11 -25.86 28.61 -25.26
N VAL A 12 -26.40 29.79 -24.97
CA VAL A 12 -25.81 30.73 -24.01
C VAL A 12 -25.81 30.14 -22.60
N VAL A 13 -26.91 29.52 -22.18
CA VAL A 13 -27.00 28.87 -20.87
C VAL A 13 -26.03 27.70 -20.77
N PHE A 14 -25.90 26.89 -21.83
CA PHE A 14 -24.96 25.76 -21.87
C PHE A 14 -23.50 26.22 -21.69
N VAL A 15 -23.08 27.25 -22.43
CA VAL A 15 -21.72 27.82 -22.31
C VAL A 15 -21.47 28.41 -20.92
N ALA A 16 -22.47 29.06 -20.31
CA ALA A 16 -22.34 29.60 -18.96
C ALA A 16 -22.14 28.48 -17.92
N ILE A 17 -22.86 27.36 -18.07
CA ILE A 17 -22.71 26.18 -17.22
C ILE A 17 -21.34 25.53 -17.43
N ASP A 18 -20.86 25.40 -18.66
CA ASP A 18 -19.54 24.83 -18.96
C ASP A 18 -18.41 25.66 -18.34
N ILE A 19 -18.50 27.00 -18.40
CA ILE A 19 -17.52 27.89 -17.76
C ILE A 19 -17.57 27.74 -16.24
N PHE A 20 -18.78 27.66 -15.65
CA PHE A 20 -18.94 27.44 -14.22
C PHE A 20 -18.35 26.09 -13.78
N LEU A 21 -18.60 25.02 -14.55
CA LEU A 21 -18.04 23.70 -14.31
C LEU A 21 -16.52 23.69 -14.47
N ALA A 22 -15.98 24.38 -15.49
CA ALA A 22 -14.53 24.53 -15.65
C ALA A 22 -13.92 25.27 -14.47
N PHE A 23 -14.56 26.34 -13.98
CA PHE A 23 -14.11 27.09 -12.81
C PHE A 23 -14.15 26.24 -11.54
N GLN A 24 -15.23 25.49 -11.30
CA GLN A 24 -15.31 24.52 -10.20
C GLN A 24 -14.23 23.43 -10.32
N TRP A 25 -14.00 22.91 -11.53
CA TRP A 25 -12.94 21.94 -11.78
C TRP A 25 -11.58 22.53 -11.39
N PHE A 26 -11.27 23.75 -11.83
CA PHE A 26 -10.02 24.41 -11.46
C PHE A 26 -9.92 24.70 -9.96
N GLN A 27 -11.01 25.05 -9.27
CA GLN A 27 -10.99 25.24 -7.81
C GLN A 27 -10.74 23.93 -7.04
N ILE A 28 -11.40 22.84 -7.45
CA ILE A 28 -11.27 21.53 -6.80
C ILE A 28 -9.90 20.89 -7.10
N HIS A 29 -9.30 21.20 -8.25
CA HIS A 29 -8.01 20.68 -8.68
C HIS A 29 -6.84 21.67 -8.53
N GLN A 30 -7.05 22.86 -7.95
CA GLN A 30 -5.95 23.70 -7.51
C GLN A 30 -5.45 23.17 -6.16
N PRO A 31 -4.24 22.59 -6.09
CA PRO A 31 -3.65 22.28 -4.80
C PRO A 31 -3.41 23.62 -4.10
N ALA A 32 -4.14 23.89 -3.03
CA ALA A 32 -3.84 25.00 -2.14
C ALA A 32 -2.49 24.73 -1.44
N ALA A 33 -1.39 24.93 -2.16
CA ALA A 33 -0.06 25.03 -1.58
C ALA A 33 0.14 26.49 -1.18
N ASN A 34 -0.52 26.91 -0.11
CA ASN A 34 -0.10 28.10 0.63
C ASN A 34 0.97 27.61 1.62
N PRO A 35 2.28 27.77 1.34
CA PRO A 35 3.35 27.28 2.22
C PRO A 35 3.20 27.80 3.67
N THR A 36 2.65 29.01 3.85
CA THR A 36 2.32 29.57 5.17
C THR A 36 1.27 28.77 5.94
N ALA A 37 0.30 28.14 5.24
CA ALA A 37 -0.70 27.29 5.86
C ALA A 37 -0.15 25.89 6.19
N THR A 38 0.74 25.36 5.34
CA THR A 38 1.43 24.09 5.58
C THR A 38 2.31 24.15 6.83
N GLU A 39 3.16 25.19 6.93
CA GLU A 39 4.01 25.39 8.11
C GLU A 39 3.19 25.58 9.39
N SER A 40 2.06 26.29 9.31
CA SER A 40 1.18 26.46 10.47
C SER A 40 0.57 25.12 10.93
N ILE A 41 0.16 24.25 10.00
CA ILE A 41 -0.42 22.94 10.35
C ILE A 41 0.64 22.02 10.95
N LEU A 42 1.86 21.99 10.40
CA LEU A 42 2.95 21.20 11.00
C LEU A 42 3.32 21.70 12.40
N SER A 43 3.22 23.01 12.65
CA SER A 43 3.36 23.57 13.99
C SER A 43 2.22 23.16 14.92
N GLU A 44 0.99 23.10 14.42
CA GLU A 44 -0.18 22.63 15.16
C GLU A 44 -0.03 21.15 15.57
N MET A 45 0.37 20.29 14.63
CA MET A 45 0.69 18.88 14.91
C MET A 45 1.72 18.73 16.03
N LYS A 46 2.79 19.54 16.01
CA LYS A 46 3.81 19.56 17.07
C LYS A 46 3.22 20.02 18.41
N SER A 47 2.33 21.02 18.39
CA SER A 47 1.63 21.51 19.58
C SER A 47 0.71 20.44 20.18
N ASP A 48 0.12 19.58 19.33
CA ASP A 48 -0.68 18.43 19.75
C ASP A 48 0.15 17.22 20.20
N GLY A 49 1.48 17.40 20.32
CA GLY A 49 2.41 16.38 20.77
C GLY A 49 2.70 15.31 19.71
N ILE A 50 2.32 15.53 18.44
CA ILE A 50 2.55 14.57 17.36
C ILE A 50 4.01 14.64 16.93
N GLN A 51 4.71 13.51 17.05
CA GLN A 51 6.11 13.38 16.64
C GLN A 51 6.18 13.00 15.16
N VAL A 52 6.73 13.90 14.35
CA VAL A 52 6.90 13.74 12.91
C VAL A 52 8.36 13.93 12.55
N GLY A 53 8.90 13.03 11.72
CA GLY A 53 10.23 13.13 11.15
C GLY A 53 10.30 14.13 9.98
N GLU A 54 11.38 14.05 9.21
CA GLU A 54 11.46 14.76 7.93
C GLU A 54 10.51 14.10 6.92
N LEU A 55 9.73 14.93 6.20
CA LEU A 55 8.77 14.50 5.19
C LEU A 55 9.25 14.92 3.81
N ASP A 56 9.07 14.03 2.83
CA ASP A 56 9.33 14.37 1.45
C ASP A 56 8.29 15.38 0.92
N THR A 57 8.79 16.42 0.26
CA THR A 57 7.99 17.47 -0.39
C THR A 57 7.87 17.26 -1.90
N ASP A 58 8.67 16.36 -2.47
CA ASP A 58 8.67 16.07 -3.89
C ASP A 58 7.42 15.30 -4.30
N SER A 59 6.87 15.69 -5.46
CA SER A 59 5.76 14.98 -6.08
C SER A 59 6.28 13.91 -7.03
N GLN A 60 5.66 12.72 -6.99
CA GLN A 60 5.93 11.64 -7.94
C GLN A 60 4.75 11.46 -8.89
N THR A 61 4.87 10.60 -9.91
CA THR A 61 3.74 10.26 -10.80
C THR A 61 3.21 8.86 -10.54
N GLY A 62 1.92 8.60 -10.70
CA GLY A 62 1.35 7.26 -10.55
C GLY A 62 0.04 7.09 -11.31
N ALA A 63 -0.38 5.84 -11.50
CA ALA A 63 -1.53 5.48 -12.31
C ALA A 63 -2.45 4.52 -11.56
N TYR A 64 -3.67 4.35 -12.04
CA TYR A 64 -4.55 3.27 -11.58
C TYR A 64 -4.08 1.94 -12.16
N ILE A 65 -4.07 0.91 -11.32
CA ILE A 65 -3.68 -0.45 -11.72
C ILE A 65 -4.87 -1.38 -11.50
N GLY A 66 -5.19 -2.20 -12.48
CA GLY A 66 -6.11 -3.32 -12.35
C GLY A 66 -5.32 -4.60 -12.13
N GLY A 67 -5.81 -5.49 -11.30
CA GLY A 67 -5.26 -6.83 -11.13
C GLY A 67 -6.24 -7.76 -10.44
N GLN A 68 -6.03 -9.05 -10.58
CA GLN A 68 -6.90 -10.09 -10.03
C GLN A 68 -6.18 -10.82 -8.90
N ASP A 69 -6.93 -11.42 -7.98
CA ASP A 69 -6.29 -12.35 -7.05
C ASP A 69 -5.73 -13.55 -7.84
N GLY A 70 -4.53 -13.96 -7.46
CA GLY A 70 -3.76 -14.98 -8.14
C GLY A 70 -3.92 -16.36 -7.55
N ASP A 71 -5.04 -16.66 -6.90
CA ASP A 71 -5.24 -17.94 -6.21
C ASP A 71 -5.31 -19.11 -7.18
N GLU A 72 -5.90 -18.95 -8.37
CA GLU A 72 -5.86 -19.94 -9.44
C GLU A 72 -4.41 -20.20 -9.92
N PHE A 73 -3.62 -19.14 -10.08
CA PHE A 73 -2.21 -19.24 -10.45
C PHE A 73 -1.40 -19.97 -9.36
N LEU A 74 -1.60 -19.62 -8.08
CA LEU A 74 -0.95 -20.30 -6.96
C LEU A 74 -1.36 -21.77 -6.91
N LYS A 75 -2.64 -22.08 -7.11
CA LYS A 75 -3.17 -23.46 -7.14
C LYS A 75 -2.53 -24.29 -8.25
N ALA A 76 -2.45 -23.74 -9.46
CA ALA A 76 -1.89 -24.42 -10.62
C ALA A 76 -0.39 -24.72 -10.49
N ASN A 77 0.34 -23.94 -9.69
CA ASN A 77 1.77 -24.11 -9.49
C ASN A 77 2.12 -24.75 -8.14
N MET A 78 1.14 -25.13 -7.32
CA MET A 78 1.39 -25.70 -5.99
C MET A 78 2.21 -26.99 -6.04
N ASP A 79 2.05 -27.80 -7.10
CA ASP A 79 2.81 -29.04 -7.28
C ASP A 79 4.29 -28.83 -7.61
N SER A 80 4.71 -27.61 -7.99
CA SER A 80 6.12 -27.28 -8.20
C SER A 80 6.90 -27.13 -6.90
N LEU A 81 6.20 -27.04 -5.77
CA LEU A 81 6.82 -26.91 -4.46
C LEU A 81 7.42 -28.24 -4.00
N ASP A 82 8.57 -28.16 -3.33
CA ASP A 82 9.25 -29.27 -2.70
C ASP A 82 8.29 -30.04 -1.77
N LYS A 83 8.30 -31.38 -1.85
CA LYS A 83 7.40 -32.26 -1.10
C LYS A 83 7.59 -32.22 0.41
N ARG A 84 8.63 -31.54 0.91
CA ARG A 84 8.77 -31.20 2.33
C ARG A 84 7.74 -30.16 2.82
N TRP A 85 7.12 -29.42 1.91
CA TRP A 85 6.03 -28.50 2.22
C TRP A 85 4.69 -29.25 2.25
N SER A 86 3.95 -29.08 3.36
CA SER A 86 2.52 -29.33 3.39
C SER A 86 1.80 -28.05 2.96
N THR A 87 1.15 -28.10 1.80
CA THR A 87 0.57 -26.92 1.14
C THR A 87 -0.95 -26.99 1.13
N LYS A 88 -1.61 -25.88 1.45
CA LYS A 88 -3.07 -25.73 1.39
C LYS A 88 -3.44 -24.35 0.87
N LEU A 89 -4.31 -24.29 -0.12
CA LEU A 89 -4.97 -23.06 -0.54
C LEU A 89 -6.29 -22.90 0.23
N THR A 90 -6.48 -21.76 0.91
CA THR A 90 -7.74 -21.42 1.59
C THR A 90 -8.18 -20.04 1.15
N GLY A 91 -9.30 -19.97 0.42
CA GLY A 91 -9.69 -18.74 -0.27
C GLY A 91 -8.59 -18.31 -1.23
N LYS A 92 -8.05 -17.10 -1.01
CA LYS A 92 -7.05 -16.46 -1.88
C LYS A 92 -5.60 -16.58 -1.38
N GLN A 93 -5.39 -17.38 -0.35
CA GLN A 93 -4.09 -17.51 0.32
C GLN A 93 -3.59 -18.95 0.28
N LEU A 94 -2.36 -19.12 -0.20
CA LEU A 94 -1.60 -20.35 -0.05
C LEU A 94 -0.91 -20.34 1.31
N THR A 95 -1.02 -21.45 2.03
CA THR A 95 -0.26 -21.70 3.26
C THR A 95 0.64 -22.89 3.01
N ALA A 96 1.94 -22.72 3.26
CA ALA A 96 2.95 -23.78 3.17
C ALA A 96 3.58 -23.96 4.56
N THR A 97 3.51 -25.16 5.12
CA THR A 97 4.04 -25.49 6.45
C THR A 97 5.06 -26.62 6.36
N LEU A 98 6.09 -26.55 7.21
CA LEU A 98 7.08 -27.62 7.35
C LEU A 98 6.73 -28.51 8.54
N ASP A 99 6.86 -29.82 8.37
CA ASP A 99 6.72 -30.79 9.48
C ASP A 99 7.82 -30.61 10.52
N LYS A 100 9.02 -30.21 10.07
CA LYS A 100 10.17 -29.90 10.92
C LYS A 100 10.65 -28.49 10.62
N PRO A 101 10.75 -27.59 11.61
CA PRO A 101 11.29 -26.26 11.41
C PRO A 101 12.71 -26.30 10.84
N VAL A 102 13.05 -25.30 10.02
CA VAL A 102 14.37 -25.20 9.38
C VAL A 102 15.10 -23.96 9.88
N PHE A 103 16.28 -24.14 10.46
CA PHE A 103 17.09 -23.04 10.98
C PHE A 103 17.51 -22.06 9.87
N MET A 104 17.19 -20.78 10.05
CA MET A 104 17.46 -19.73 9.04
C MET A 104 18.71 -18.90 9.34
N GLY A 105 19.28 -18.98 10.53
CA GLY A 105 20.52 -18.28 10.90
C GLY A 105 20.50 -17.71 12.32
N THR A 106 21.67 -17.25 12.78
CA THR A 106 21.84 -16.75 14.15
C THR A 106 21.50 -15.26 14.30
N SER A 107 21.49 -14.50 13.20
CA SER A 107 21.18 -13.07 13.18
C SER A 107 20.05 -12.74 12.22
N ARG A 108 19.39 -11.58 12.41
CA ARG A 108 18.36 -11.06 11.49
C ARG A 108 18.89 -10.92 10.05
N SER A 109 20.18 -10.59 9.89
CA SER A 109 20.83 -10.48 8.58
C SER A 109 20.98 -11.84 7.91
N ASP A 110 21.35 -12.86 8.67
CA ASP A 110 21.49 -14.23 8.15
C ASP A 110 20.13 -14.82 7.79
N VAL A 111 19.12 -14.62 8.64
CA VAL A 111 17.73 -14.99 8.37
C VAL A 111 17.27 -14.38 7.05
N ARG A 112 17.49 -13.07 6.85
CA ARG A 112 17.12 -12.40 5.60
C ARG A 112 17.82 -13.02 4.39
N LYS A 113 19.12 -13.31 4.47
CA LYS A 113 19.87 -13.95 3.37
C LYS A 113 19.35 -15.35 3.06
N SER A 114 19.07 -16.15 4.08
CA SER A 114 18.53 -17.51 3.94
C SER A 114 17.13 -17.49 3.33
N LEU A 115 16.25 -16.60 3.80
CA LEU A 115 14.92 -16.42 3.23
C LEU A 115 14.98 -15.88 1.80
N GLN A 116 15.91 -14.97 1.47
CA GLN A 116 16.07 -14.50 0.10
C GLN A 116 16.43 -15.65 -0.85
N LYS A 117 17.34 -16.55 -0.45
CA LYS A 117 17.65 -17.77 -1.24
C LYS A 117 16.42 -18.65 -1.45
N LEU A 118 15.58 -18.78 -0.42
CA LEU A 118 14.34 -19.55 -0.48
C LEU A 118 13.33 -18.88 -1.43
N VAL A 119 13.17 -17.56 -1.36
CA VAL A 119 12.31 -16.78 -2.27
C VAL A 119 12.80 -16.85 -3.72
N ASP A 120 14.11 -16.90 -3.95
CA ASP A 120 14.66 -17.00 -5.30
C ASP A 120 14.56 -18.42 -5.91
N ASP A 121 14.31 -19.44 -5.07
CA ASP A 121 14.13 -20.83 -5.49
C ASP A 121 12.66 -21.13 -5.83
N LYS A 122 12.41 -21.42 -7.12
CA LYS A 122 11.09 -21.73 -7.66
C LYS A 122 10.46 -23.00 -7.09
N THR A 123 11.25 -23.88 -6.49
CA THR A 123 10.77 -25.08 -5.80
C THR A 123 10.36 -24.81 -4.35
N GLN A 124 10.68 -23.63 -3.81
CA GLN A 124 10.36 -23.27 -2.43
C GLN A 124 9.26 -22.22 -2.35
N VAL A 125 9.24 -21.26 -3.28
CA VAL A 125 8.23 -20.19 -3.37
C VAL A 125 7.78 -20.00 -4.81
N ILE A 126 6.46 -20.04 -5.02
CA ILE A 126 5.86 -19.80 -6.33
C ILE A 126 6.10 -18.34 -6.74
N ALA A 127 6.66 -18.12 -7.92
CA ALA A 127 6.95 -16.78 -8.46
C ALA A 127 7.74 -15.86 -7.49
N GLY A 128 8.57 -16.41 -6.60
CA GLY A 128 9.23 -15.64 -5.55
C GLY A 128 10.15 -14.52 -6.05
N ALA A 129 10.72 -14.66 -7.26
CA ALA A 129 11.47 -13.58 -7.92
C ALA A 129 10.66 -12.27 -8.14
N GLN A 130 9.32 -12.36 -8.15
CA GLN A 130 8.42 -11.22 -8.24
C GLN A 130 8.14 -10.56 -6.90
N TYR A 131 8.77 -10.99 -5.82
CA TYR A 131 8.65 -10.39 -4.49
C TYR A 131 9.96 -9.73 -4.05
N MET A 132 9.86 -8.71 -3.20
CA MET A 132 11.00 -8.07 -2.53
C MET A 132 10.76 -8.01 -1.03
N TYR A 133 11.85 -8.03 -0.26
CA TYR A 133 11.79 -7.89 1.19
C TYR A 133 11.27 -6.50 1.58
N ASP A 134 10.32 -6.46 2.50
CA ASP A 134 9.76 -5.22 3.04
C ASP A 134 10.13 -5.07 4.51
N ALA A 135 11.09 -4.19 4.79
CA ALA A 135 11.56 -3.93 6.14
C ALA A 135 10.49 -3.28 7.03
N LYS A 136 9.68 -2.38 6.47
CA LYS A 136 8.69 -1.57 7.21
C LYS A 136 7.49 -2.42 7.63
N LEU A 137 7.00 -3.25 6.70
CA LEU A 137 5.95 -4.21 7.01
C LEU A 137 6.45 -5.36 7.87
N THR A 138 7.73 -5.74 7.77
CA THR A 138 8.35 -6.69 8.69
C THR A 138 8.39 -6.11 10.11
N GLU A 139 8.84 -4.87 10.29
CA GLU A 139 8.81 -4.19 11.58
C GLU A 139 7.38 -4.14 12.14
N TYR A 140 6.44 -3.62 11.36
CA TYR A 140 5.03 -3.54 11.75
C TYR A 140 4.43 -4.89 12.16
N ALA A 141 4.73 -5.96 11.40
CA ALA A 141 4.22 -7.30 11.68
C ALA A 141 4.74 -7.90 13.01
N ASN A 142 5.79 -7.32 13.60
CA ASN A 142 6.42 -7.79 14.83
C ASN A 142 6.21 -6.84 16.02
N ASN A 143 5.47 -5.74 15.86
CA ASN A 143 5.28 -4.75 16.93
C ASN A 143 4.69 -5.36 18.22
N ASP A 144 3.83 -6.38 18.09
CA ASP A 144 3.14 -7.02 19.22
C ASP A 144 3.53 -8.51 19.40
N SER A 145 4.64 -8.95 18.82
CA SER A 145 4.97 -10.38 18.80
C SER A 145 6.08 -10.75 19.80
N ASP A 146 5.71 -11.43 20.87
CA ASP A 146 6.65 -11.90 21.91
C ASP A 146 7.33 -13.24 21.56
N ASN A 147 6.73 -14.09 20.72
CA ASN A 147 7.14 -15.50 20.57
C ASN A 147 7.36 -15.97 19.13
N SER A 148 7.01 -15.18 18.12
CA SER A 148 7.18 -15.55 16.71
C SER A 148 7.62 -14.37 15.86
N ALA A 149 8.69 -14.52 15.09
CA ALA A 149 9.11 -13.47 14.17
C ALA A 149 8.43 -13.66 12.81
N MET A 150 7.85 -12.59 12.27
CA MET A 150 7.35 -12.54 10.91
C MET A 150 8.37 -11.86 10.01
N VAL A 151 8.60 -12.38 8.81
CA VAL A 151 9.37 -11.68 7.76
C VAL A 151 8.48 -11.52 6.53
N VAL A 152 8.29 -10.27 6.11
CA VAL A 152 7.34 -9.92 5.05
C VAL A 152 8.08 -9.58 3.76
N TYR A 153 7.60 -10.16 2.66
CA TYR A 153 7.96 -9.78 1.31
C TYR A 153 6.69 -9.30 0.59
N THR A 154 6.82 -8.29 -0.25
CA THR A 154 5.73 -7.70 -1.04
C THR A 154 5.99 -7.93 -2.53
N GLN A 155 4.92 -8.13 -3.28
CA GLN A 155 5.04 -8.30 -4.72
C GLN A 155 5.48 -6.98 -5.37
N LYS A 156 6.50 -7.07 -6.21
CA LYS A 156 7.08 -5.99 -7.00
C LYS A 156 6.08 -5.51 -8.04
N MET A 157 6.16 -4.22 -8.33
CA MET A 157 5.49 -3.55 -9.43
C MET A 157 6.53 -2.93 -10.34
N THR A 158 6.12 -2.56 -11.55
CA THR A 158 6.94 -1.78 -12.48
C THR A 158 7.43 -0.48 -11.82
N ASN A 159 8.58 0.03 -12.26
CA ASN A 159 9.21 1.27 -11.76
C ASN A 159 9.57 1.24 -10.26
N ARG A 160 10.05 0.09 -9.75
CA ARG A 160 10.53 -0.08 -8.36
C ARG A 160 9.46 0.16 -7.29
N ARG A 161 8.18 0.12 -7.67
CA ARG A 161 7.07 0.17 -6.71
C ARG A 161 6.73 -1.24 -6.23
N GLN A 162 5.85 -1.30 -5.26
CA GLN A 162 5.39 -2.56 -4.69
C GLN A 162 3.93 -2.44 -4.25
N PHE A 163 3.26 -3.58 -4.16
CA PHE A 163 1.96 -3.67 -3.53
C PHE A 163 2.10 -3.59 -2.00
N MET A 164 1.36 -2.68 -1.39
CA MET A 164 1.32 -2.45 0.05
C MET A 164 0.01 -2.97 0.64
N THR A 165 -0.26 -4.26 0.38
CA THR A 165 -1.50 -4.93 0.76
C THR A 165 -1.26 -6.40 1.05
N SER A 166 -2.07 -6.97 1.96
CA SER A 166 -2.07 -8.40 2.28
C SER A 166 -2.39 -9.31 1.09
N ARG A 167 -2.90 -8.77 -0.03
CA ARG A 167 -3.25 -9.51 -1.25
C ARG A 167 -2.03 -9.86 -2.13
N ALA A 168 -0.86 -9.32 -1.81
CA ALA A 168 0.31 -9.42 -2.65
C ALA A 168 1.58 -9.63 -1.81
N GLN A 169 1.54 -10.54 -0.84
CA GLN A 169 2.60 -10.72 0.15
C GLN A 169 3.01 -12.17 0.33
N ILE A 170 4.27 -12.37 0.72
CA ILE A 170 4.72 -13.59 1.39
C ILE A 170 5.02 -13.23 2.83
N ARG A 171 4.49 -14.00 3.79
CA ARG A 171 4.75 -13.81 5.21
C ARG A 171 5.36 -15.09 5.77
N PHE A 172 6.66 -15.06 6.02
CA PHE A 172 7.39 -16.15 6.66
C PHE A 172 7.19 -16.10 8.16
N LEU A 173 6.83 -17.23 8.76
CA LEU A 173 6.68 -17.41 10.19
C LEU A 173 7.89 -18.15 10.75
N LEU A 174 8.64 -17.47 11.61
CA LEU A 174 9.75 -18.02 12.36
C LEU A 174 9.42 -18.09 13.85
N ASP A 175 10.07 -18.99 14.56
CA ASP A 175 10.09 -18.92 16.03
C ASP A 175 11.24 -18.08 16.57
N LYS A 176 11.33 -18.03 17.91
CA LYS A 176 12.35 -17.30 18.66
C LYS A 176 13.79 -17.75 18.37
N ASN A 177 14.01 -18.95 17.85
CA ASN A 177 15.33 -19.47 17.50
C ASN A 177 15.68 -19.18 16.03
N HIS A 178 14.83 -18.42 15.32
CA HIS A 178 14.90 -18.21 13.89
C HIS A 178 14.72 -19.49 13.07
N ASP A 179 13.98 -20.47 13.59
CA ASP A 179 13.59 -21.63 12.81
C ASP A 179 12.32 -21.30 12.01
N LEU A 180 12.39 -21.47 10.68
CA LEU A 180 11.25 -21.30 9.78
C LEU A 180 10.24 -22.42 9.99
N LYS A 181 9.02 -22.07 10.36
CA LYS A 181 7.87 -23.00 10.48
C LYS A 181 7.07 -23.11 9.19
N GLY A 182 7.01 -22.00 8.45
CA GLY A 182 6.39 -21.96 7.13
C GLY A 182 6.05 -20.56 6.69
N TYR A 183 5.20 -20.43 5.68
CA TYR A 183 4.80 -19.13 5.16
C TYR A 183 3.37 -19.14 4.63
N THR A 184 2.82 -17.94 4.52
CA THR A 184 1.63 -17.69 3.71
C THR A 184 2.00 -16.86 2.50
N GLN A 185 1.30 -17.09 1.39
CA GLN A 185 1.51 -16.39 0.14
C GLN A 185 0.18 -15.99 -0.49
N THR A 186 0.10 -14.74 -0.91
CA THR A 186 -0.95 -14.17 -1.73
C THR A 186 -0.31 -13.51 -2.95
N TYR A 187 -1.01 -13.55 -4.08
CA TYR A 187 -0.49 -13.12 -5.37
C TYR A 187 -1.52 -12.25 -6.08
N VAL A 188 -1.07 -11.22 -6.80
CA VAL A 188 -1.91 -10.44 -7.72
C VAL A 188 -1.48 -10.78 -9.14
N SER A 189 -2.40 -11.36 -9.90
CA SER A 189 -2.22 -11.70 -11.31
C SER A 189 -2.71 -10.59 -12.22
N ASN A 190 -2.26 -10.60 -13.49
CA ASN A 190 -2.75 -9.72 -14.55
C ASN A 190 -2.69 -8.22 -14.19
N ALA A 191 -1.67 -7.82 -13.43
CA ALA A 191 -1.48 -6.43 -13.03
C ALA A 191 -1.20 -5.55 -14.26
N GLN A 192 -2.10 -4.62 -14.56
CA GLN A 192 -2.04 -3.75 -15.74
C GLN A 192 -2.42 -2.31 -15.42
N VAL A 193 -1.79 -1.38 -16.13
CA VAL A 193 -2.08 0.05 -16.03
C VAL A 193 -3.41 0.35 -16.71
N LEU A 194 -4.35 0.96 -15.99
CA LEU A 194 -5.70 1.28 -16.50
C LEU A 194 -5.80 2.68 -17.10
N ARG A 195 -4.91 3.60 -16.71
CA ARG A 195 -4.91 5.01 -17.12
C ARG A 195 -3.50 5.57 -17.13
N ASP A 196 -3.31 6.68 -17.84
CA ASP A 196 -2.05 7.40 -17.83
C ASP A 196 -1.66 7.86 -16.42
N SER A 197 -0.35 7.99 -16.22
CA SER A 197 0.17 8.45 -14.94
C SER A 197 -0.13 9.93 -14.73
N THR A 198 -0.53 10.27 -13.52
CA THR A 198 -0.75 11.65 -13.06
C THR A 198 0.18 11.98 -11.90
N THR A 199 0.41 13.27 -11.64
CA THR A 199 1.11 13.75 -10.46
C THR A 199 0.37 13.34 -9.19
N LEU A 200 1.14 12.83 -8.23
CA LEU A 200 0.70 12.42 -6.90
C LEU A 200 0.98 13.53 -5.90
N ILE A 201 0.21 13.57 -4.83
CA ILE A 201 0.51 14.41 -3.67
C ILE A 201 1.81 13.93 -3.01
N SER A 202 2.58 14.87 -2.48
CA SER A 202 3.79 14.58 -1.69
C SER A 202 3.43 13.89 -0.36
N GLU A 203 4.46 13.34 0.29
CA GLU A 203 4.32 12.74 1.62
C GLU A 203 3.78 13.76 2.64
N GLU A 204 4.36 14.97 2.64
CA GLU A 204 3.96 16.07 3.52
C GLU A 204 2.46 16.39 3.36
N LYS A 205 2.00 16.55 2.12
CA LYS A 205 0.58 16.86 1.85
C LYS A 205 -0.34 15.72 2.28
N ALA A 206 0.07 14.48 2.10
CA ALA A 206 -0.72 13.33 2.52
C ALA A 206 -0.83 13.25 4.05
N LEU A 207 0.25 13.52 4.78
CA LEU A 207 0.25 13.51 6.23
C LEU A 207 -0.58 14.67 6.80
N ILE A 208 -0.44 15.87 6.24
CA ILE A 208 -1.25 17.04 6.62
C ILE A 208 -2.74 16.75 6.43
N GLY A 209 -3.10 16.17 5.28
CA GLY A 209 -4.48 15.74 5.04
C GLY A 209 -4.97 14.76 6.10
N ALA A 210 -4.19 13.71 6.41
CA ALA A 210 -4.54 12.75 7.44
C ALA A 210 -4.77 13.40 8.82
N TYR A 211 -3.90 14.33 9.21
CA TYR A 211 -4.06 15.09 10.46
C TYR A 211 -5.34 15.94 10.46
N GLN A 212 -5.60 16.70 9.38
CA GLN A 212 -6.79 17.55 9.27
C GLN A 212 -8.11 16.77 9.31
N TYR A 213 -8.10 15.49 8.91
CA TYR A 213 -9.25 14.59 9.04
C TYR A 213 -9.31 13.86 10.39
N ASN A 214 -8.49 14.23 11.37
CA ASN A 214 -8.38 13.61 12.71
C ASN A 214 -8.00 12.12 12.68
N GLU A 215 -7.27 11.67 11.66
CA GLU A 215 -6.83 10.28 11.53
C GLU A 215 -5.52 10.01 12.30
N ILE A 216 -4.81 11.07 12.70
CA ILE A 216 -3.61 10.99 13.52
C ILE A 216 -3.97 11.46 14.93
N PRO A 217 -3.95 10.57 15.95
CA PRO A 217 -4.30 10.95 17.30
C PRO A 217 -3.23 11.86 17.92
N ASN A 218 -3.67 12.75 18.81
CA ASN A 218 -2.79 13.60 19.62
C ASN A 218 -1.80 12.74 20.43
N ASN A 219 -0.62 13.29 20.68
CA ASN A 219 0.52 12.58 21.28
C ASN A 219 0.94 11.31 20.51
N GLY A 220 0.52 11.18 19.24
CA GLY A 220 0.92 10.10 18.37
C GLY A 220 2.35 10.28 17.85
N LYS A 221 2.91 9.20 17.32
CA LYS A 221 4.22 9.19 16.68
C LYS A 221 4.12 8.58 15.29
N LEU A 222 4.59 9.31 14.29
CA LEU A 222 4.84 8.75 12.98
C LEU A 222 6.14 7.94 13.02
N ASN A 223 6.04 6.63 12.87
CA ASN A 223 7.20 5.73 12.91
C ASN A 223 7.92 5.68 11.56
N TRP A 224 7.15 5.54 10.50
CA TRP A 224 7.63 5.55 9.12
C TRP A 224 6.49 5.85 8.16
N SER A 225 6.86 6.30 6.97
CA SER A 225 5.98 6.48 5.81
C SER A 225 6.51 5.67 4.62
N HIS A 226 5.65 5.20 3.73
CA HIS A 226 6.08 4.57 2.49
C HIS A 226 5.01 4.66 1.42
N MET A 227 5.40 4.97 0.18
CA MET A 227 4.49 4.93 -0.95
C MET A 227 4.45 3.52 -1.55
N GLY A 228 3.24 3.04 -1.86
CA GLY A 228 3.06 1.84 -2.68
C GLY A 228 1.63 1.76 -3.22
N TYR A 229 1.24 0.59 -3.72
CA TYR A 229 -0.11 0.38 -4.25
C TYR A 229 -1.02 -0.29 -3.22
N ALA A 230 -2.14 0.34 -2.91
CA ALA A 230 -3.17 -0.17 -2.02
C ALA A 230 -4.49 -0.42 -2.78
N PRO A 231 -5.30 -1.41 -2.37
CA PRO A 231 -6.58 -1.67 -3.00
C PRO A 231 -7.54 -0.50 -2.74
N LEU A 232 -8.18 -0.02 -3.80
CA LEU A 232 -9.24 0.99 -3.72
C LEU A 232 -10.61 0.34 -3.68
N THR A 233 -10.86 -0.59 -4.60
CA THR A 233 -12.15 -1.28 -4.72
C THR A 233 -11.98 -2.58 -5.51
N THR A 234 -12.97 -3.47 -5.39
CA THR A 234 -13.06 -4.71 -6.15
C THR A 234 -14.36 -4.71 -6.93
N VAL A 235 -14.30 -4.99 -8.23
CA VAL A 235 -15.44 -5.04 -9.16
C VAL A 235 -15.41 -6.40 -9.85
N GLY A 236 -16.33 -7.29 -9.45
CA GLY A 236 -16.25 -8.70 -9.87
C GLY A 236 -14.97 -9.34 -9.33
N ASP A 237 -14.17 -9.92 -10.23
CA ASP A 237 -12.88 -10.54 -9.89
C ASP A 237 -11.70 -9.55 -9.99
N ASP A 238 -11.92 -8.37 -10.57
CA ASP A 238 -10.89 -7.35 -10.74
C ASP A 238 -10.80 -6.43 -9.53
N THR A 239 -9.58 -6.15 -9.11
CA THR A 239 -9.27 -5.18 -8.06
C THR A 239 -8.53 -4.00 -8.65
N ILE A 240 -9.04 -2.83 -8.32
CA ILE A 240 -8.40 -1.56 -8.67
C ILE A 240 -7.49 -1.18 -7.51
N PHE A 241 -6.21 -1.01 -7.81
CA PHE A 241 -5.19 -0.50 -6.91
C PHE A 241 -4.82 0.92 -7.30
N VAL A 242 -4.57 1.75 -6.29
CA VAL A 242 -4.12 3.13 -6.45
C VAL A 242 -2.82 3.35 -5.71
N PRO A 243 -1.97 4.29 -6.18
CA PRO A 243 -0.83 4.72 -5.40
C PRO A 243 -1.35 5.36 -4.10
N ALA A 244 -0.75 4.98 -2.99
CA ALA A 244 -1.12 5.42 -1.66
C ALA A 244 0.13 5.67 -0.82
N TRP A 245 0.04 6.63 0.08
CA TRP A 245 0.97 6.82 1.18
C TRP A 245 0.51 5.98 2.37
N ILE A 246 1.39 5.13 2.88
CA ILE A 246 1.15 4.29 4.05
C ILE A 246 1.96 4.86 5.20
N PHE A 247 1.29 5.22 6.28
CA PHE A 247 1.89 5.76 7.49
C PHE A 247 1.70 4.78 8.64
N SER A 248 2.78 4.41 9.32
CA SER A 248 2.71 3.65 10.56
C SER A 248 2.69 4.61 11.73
N VAL A 249 1.56 4.71 12.41
CA VAL A 249 1.33 5.66 13.51
C VAL A 249 1.12 4.90 14.81
N THR A 250 1.91 5.23 15.82
CA THR A 250 1.68 4.77 17.20
C THR A 250 0.92 5.85 17.95
N ASP A 251 -0.19 5.50 18.57
CA ASP A 251 -0.96 6.44 19.39
C ASP A 251 -0.35 6.63 20.79
N GLY A 252 -0.89 7.58 21.56
CA GLY A 252 -0.45 7.83 22.93
C GLY A 252 -0.66 6.66 23.92
N THR A 253 -1.43 5.64 23.53
CA THR A 253 -1.61 4.41 24.32
C THR A 253 -0.62 3.30 23.95
N GLY A 254 0.19 3.51 22.91
CA GLY A 254 1.19 2.55 22.41
C GLY A 254 0.69 1.66 21.28
N ASN A 255 -0.58 1.78 20.85
CA ASN A 255 -1.11 0.96 19.76
C ASN A 255 -0.62 1.49 18.41
N THR A 256 -0.09 0.59 17.57
CA THR A 256 0.44 0.97 16.25
C THR A 256 -0.51 0.55 15.13
N THR A 257 -0.88 1.49 14.26
CA THR A 257 -1.80 1.28 13.14
C THR A 257 -1.21 1.75 11.82
N LEU A 258 -1.70 1.19 10.71
CA LEU A 258 -1.34 1.62 9.36
C LEU A 258 -2.45 2.49 8.78
N LEU A 259 -2.20 3.78 8.64
CA LEU A 259 -3.05 4.71 7.89
C LEU A 259 -2.68 4.65 6.41
N ARG A 260 -3.69 4.72 5.54
CA ARG A 260 -3.51 4.69 4.08
C ARG A 260 -4.19 5.88 3.47
N ILE A 261 -3.43 6.73 2.79
CA ILE A 261 -3.93 7.93 2.13
C ILE A 261 -3.74 7.77 0.63
N ASN A 262 -4.82 7.92 -0.14
CA ASN A 262 -4.78 7.87 -1.59
C ASN A 262 -3.90 9.01 -2.11
N ALA A 263 -2.82 8.66 -2.82
CA ALA A 263 -1.84 9.62 -3.27
C ALA A 263 -2.32 10.47 -4.47
N LEU A 264 -3.47 10.14 -5.05
CA LEU A 264 -4.06 10.91 -6.17
C LEU A 264 -4.89 12.10 -5.69
N ASN A 265 -5.61 11.94 -4.58
CA ASN A 265 -6.60 12.93 -4.13
C ASN A 265 -6.57 13.22 -2.62
N GLY A 266 -5.69 12.58 -1.84
CA GLY A 266 -5.58 12.79 -0.41
C GLY A 266 -6.67 12.14 0.43
N ALA A 267 -7.55 11.33 -0.16
CA ALA A 267 -8.61 10.67 0.57
C ALA A 267 -8.08 9.52 1.44
N LEU A 268 -8.60 9.38 2.65
CA LEU A 268 -8.34 8.20 3.49
C LEU A 268 -8.89 6.93 2.83
N MET A 269 -8.11 5.85 2.90
CA MET A 269 -8.46 4.52 2.42
C MET A 269 -8.66 3.57 3.60
N LYS A 270 -9.71 2.76 3.54
CA LYS A 270 -10.03 1.73 4.54
C LYS A 270 -9.58 0.35 4.08
#